data_AF-A0A7X0Y5S5-F1
#
_entry.id   AF-A0A7X0Y5S5-F1
#
_cell.length_a   1.000
_cell.length_b   1.000
_cell.length_c   1.000
_cell.angle_alpha   90.00
_cell.angle_beta   90.00
_cell.angle_gamma   90.00
#
_symmetry.space_group_name_H-M   'P 1'
#
loop_
_entity.id
_entity.type
_entity.pdbx_description
1 polymer ?
#
loop_
_entity_poly.entity_id
_entity_poly.type
_entity_poly.pdbx_seq_one_letter_code
_entity_poly.pdbx_strand_id
1 'polypeptide(L)'
;MITIQNQTYEIIEDNRDAFDEEALTERYSDILARYDYIVGDWGYDQLRLKGFFDDDNRKATYDTKISTLKEYLYEYCNFGCKYFVIKKVVK
;
A
#
# COMPACT_ATOMS: atom_id res chain seq x y z
N MET A 1 -3.80 -10.62 -9.05
CA MET A 1 -3.43 -9.35 -9.72
C MET A 1 -4.71 -8.55 -9.91
N ILE A 2 -4.64 -7.25 -9.69
CA ILE A 2 -5.77 -6.32 -9.78
C ILE A 2 -5.40 -5.17 -10.72
N THR A 3 -6.39 -4.59 -11.39
CA THR A 3 -6.15 -3.45 -12.29
C THR A 3 -6.99 -2.27 -11.85
N ILE A 4 -6.33 -1.17 -11.46
CA ILE A 4 -6.98 0.04 -10.98
C ILE A 4 -6.40 1.22 -11.74
N GLN A 5 -7.27 2.06 -12.33
CA GLN A 5 -6.87 3.25 -13.08
C GLN A 5 -5.74 2.99 -14.10
N ASN A 6 -5.88 1.91 -14.88
CA ASN A 6 -4.93 1.52 -15.93
C ASN A 6 -3.53 1.11 -15.42
N GLN A 7 -3.40 0.86 -14.11
CA GLN A 7 -2.21 0.30 -13.47
C GLN A 7 -2.52 -1.11 -12.97
N THR A 8 -1.61 -2.05 -13.20
CA THR A 8 -1.73 -3.42 -12.69
C THR A 8 -0.92 -3.55 -11.41
N TYR A 9 -1.54 -4.13 -10.39
CA TYR A 9 -0.92 -4.41 -9.10
C TYR A 9 -1.01 -5.90 -8.76
N GLU A 10 -0.03 -6.38 -8.04
CA GLU A 10 0.03 -7.71 -7.44
C GLU A 10 -0.07 -7.58 -5.93
N ILE A 11 -0.88 -8.42 -5.30
CA ILE A 11 -0.96 -8.50 -3.83
C ILE A 11 0.26 -9.30 -3.38
N ILE A 12 1.16 -8.65 -2.68
CA ILE A 12 2.37 -9.30 -2.16
C ILE A 12 2.23 -9.69 -0.69
N GLU A 13 1.33 -9.04 0.04
CA GLU A 13 1.03 -9.36 1.43
C GLU A 13 -0.44 -9.02 1.72
N ASP A 14 -1.13 -9.94 2.39
CA ASP A 14 -2.48 -9.74 2.90
C ASP A 14 -2.54 -10.25 4.34
N ASN A 15 -2.58 -9.32 5.29
CA ASN A 15 -2.56 -9.62 6.71
C ASN A 15 -3.99 -9.54 7.27
N ARG A 16 -4.50 -10.69 7.77
CA ARG A 16 -5.86 -10.82 8.34
C ARG A 16 -6.97 -10.51 7.33
N ASP A 17 -6.81 -10.97 6.09
CA ASP A 17 -7.79 -10.79 5.01
C ASP A 17 -8.23 -9.32 4.90
N ALA A 18 -7.25 -8.41 4.92
CA ALA A 18 -7.46 -6.98 4.91
C ALA A 18 -7.76 -6.45 3.50
N PHE A 19 -7.38 -7.19 2.48
CA PHE A 19 -7.56 -6.77 1.11
C PHE A 19 -9.04 -6.75 0.72
N ASP A 20 -9.50 -5.59 0.28
CA ASP A 20 -10.85 -5.36 -0.24
C ASP A 20 -10.74 -4.53 -1.52
N GLU A 21 -11.12 -5.12 -2.66
CA GLU A 21 -10.96 -4.50 -3.98
C GLU A 21 -11.90 -3.29 -4.17
N GLU A 22 -13.11 -3.34 -3.61
CA GLU A 22 -14.07 -2.24 -3.71
C GLU A 22 -13.59 -1.04 -2.89
N ALA A 23 -13.21 -1.28 -1.63
CA ALA A 23 -12.71 -0.22 -0.75
C ALA A 23 -11.40 0.39 -1.28
N LEU A 24 -10.50 -0.44 -1.82
CA LEU A 24 -9.27 0.03 -2.46
C LEU A 24 -9.60 0.92 -3.66
N THR A 25 -10.50 0.48 -4.54
CA THR A 25 -10.88 1.24 -5.74
C THR A 25 -11.52 2.58 -5.40
N GLU A 26 -12.37 2.63 -4.37
CA GLU A 26 -13.03 3.85 -3.91
C GLU A 26 -12.03 4.86 -3.30
N ARG A 27 -11.03 4.38 -2.56
CA ARG A 27 -10.02 5.24 -1.90
C ARG A 27 -8.81 5.56 -2.78
N TYR A 28 -8.65 4.86 -3.91
CA TYR A 28 -7.50 5.04 -4.78
C TYR A 28 -7.48 6.46 -5.38
N SER A 29 -6.31 7.09 -5.34
CA SER A 29 -6.06 8.38 -5.97
C SER A 29 -4.95 8.26 -7.01
N ASP A 30 -5.06 8.97 -8.13
CA ASP A 30 -4.06 8.98 -9.20
C ASP A 30 -2.65 9.29 -8.69
N ILE A 31 -2.53 10.08 -7.61
CA ILE A 31 -1.24 10.40 -6.99
C ILE A 31 -0.50 9.16 -6.48
N LEU A 32 -1.23 8.08 -6.16
CA LEU A 32 -0.65 6.80 -5.72
C LEU A 32 0.04 6.06 -6.87
N ALA A 33 -0.34 6.34 -8.13
CA ALA A 33 0.25 5.70 -9.30
C ALA A 33 1.74 6.04 -9.49
N ARG A 34 2.31 7.01 -8.77
CA ARG A 34 3.74 7.28 -8.84
C ARG A 34 4.60 6.33 -8.03
N TYR A 35 4.01 5.61 -7.08
CA TYR A 35 4.70 4.73 -6.14
C TYR A 35 4.79 3.29 -6.67
N ASP A 36 5.81 2.57 -6.20
CA ASP A 36 6.05 1.18 -6.57
C ASP A 36 5.21 0.21 -5.74
N TYR A 37 4.90 0.60 -4.50
CA TYR A 37 4.10 -0.15 -3.56
C TYR A 37 2.99 0.74 -3.01
N ILE A 38 1.83 0.16 -2.73
CA ILE A 38 0.75 0.79 -2.00
C ILE A 38 0.41 -0.11 -0.83
N VAL A 39 0.36 0.49 0.34
CA VAL A 39 -0.03 -0.17 1.59
C VAL A 39 -1.42 0.32 1.93
N GLY A 40 -2.32 -0.61 2.13
CA GLY A 40 -3.66 -0.35 2.65
C GLY A 40 -3.73 -0.82 4.09
N ASP A 41 -3.94 0.07 5.04
CA ASP A 41 -4.11 -0.27 6.44
C ASP A 41 -5.46 0.23 6.96
N TRP A 42 -6.03 -0.49 7.92
CA TRP A 42 -7.37 -0.20 8.44
C TRP A 42 -7.28 0.40 9.84
N GLY A 43 -7.54 1.71 9.93
CA GLY A 43 -7.68 2.42 11.19
C GLY A 43 -9.14 2.77 11.46
N TYR A 44 -9.70 2.34 12.60
CA TYR A 44 -11.12 2.59 12.94
C TYR A 44 -12.09 2.21 11.81
N ASP A 45 -11.89 1.04 11.21
CA ASP A 45 -12.65 0.54 10.05
C ASP A 45 -12.62 1.43 8.79
N GLN A 46 -11.68 2.38 8.72
CA GLN A 46 -11.42 3.17 7.53
C GLN A 46 -10.12 2.76 6.86
N LEU A 47 -10.21 2.44 5.57
CA LEU A 47 -9.05 2.14 4.74
C LEU A 47 -8.23 3.40 4.48
N ARG A 48 -6.95 3.36 4.86
CA ARG A 48 -5.95 4.36 4.55
C ARG A 48 -4.99 3.78 3.53
N LEU A 49 -4.69 4.55 2.49
CA LEU A 49 -3.73 4.15 1.47
C LEU A 49 -2.49 5.03 1.58
N LYS A 50 -1.31 4.39 1.63
CA LYS A 50 -0.03 5.09 1.60
C LYS A 50 0.88 4.46 0.54
N GLY A 51 1.51 5.33 -0.25
CA GLY A 51 2.45 4.93 -1.29
C GLY A 51 3.88 4.84 -0.76
N PHE A 52 4.59 3.80 -1.18
CA PHE A 52 5.99 3.55 -0.89
C PHE A 52 6.75 3.26 -2.19
N PHE A 53 8.00 3.67 -2.24
CA PHE A 53 8.93 3.37 -3.30
C PHE A 53 9.76 2.14 -2.95
N ASP A 54 10.25 1.47 -4.00
CA ASP A 54 11.29 0.47 -3.84
C ASP A 54 12.56 1.10 -3.24
N ASP A 55 13.34 0.33 -2.48
CA ASP A 55 14.50 0.84 -1.75
C ASP A 55 15.58 1.39 -2.69
N ASP A 56 15.65 0.84 -3.91
CA ASP A 56 16.57 1.22 -4.98
C ASP A 56 16.04 2.39 -5.85
N ASN A 57 14.80 2.84 -5.62
CA ASN A 57 14.22 3.93 -6.40
C ASN A 57 14.87 5.27 -6.01
N ARG A 58 15.42 5.98 -6.99
CA ARG A 58 16.06 7.30 -6.80
C ARG A 58 15.12 8.38 -6.26
N LYS A 59 13.80 8.18 -6.36
CA LYS A 59 12.78 9.09 -5.81
C LYS A 59 12.43 8.78 -4.35
N ALA A 60 12.91 7.66 -3.80
CA ALA A 60 12.61 7.25 -2.44
C ALA A 60 13.32 8.16 -1.43
N THR A 61 12.54 8.84 -0.59
CA THR A 61 13.02 9.41 0.67
C THR A 61 12.98 8.35 1.76
N TYR A 62 13.70 8.56 2.87
CA TYR A 62 13.74 7.59 3.98
C TYR A 62 12.34 7.12 4.40
N ASP A 63 11.40 8.03 4.63
CA ASP A 63 10.03 7.72 5.11
C ASP A 63 9.09 7.12 4.05
N THR A 64 9.54 7.05 2.79
CA THR A 64 8.76 6.50 1.68
C THR A 64 9.35 5.22 1.13
N LYS A 65 10.37 4.65 1.77
CA LYS A 65 10.94 3.36 1.38
C LYS A 65 10.11 2.19 1.88
N ILE A 66 9.97 1.15 1.08
CA ILE A 66 9.26 -0.06 1.50
C ILE A 66 9.95 -0.74 2.70
N SER A 67 11.26 -0.58 2.86
CA SER A 67 11.98 -1.04 4.07
C SER A 67 11.45 -0.43 5.37
N THR A 68 10.92 0.79 5.36
CA THR A 68 10.38 1.46 6.55
C THR A 68 8.90 1.13 6.81
N LEU A 69 8.35 0.15 6.09
CA LEU A 69 6.94 -0.25 6.24
C LEU A 69 6.64 -0.75 7.65
N LYS A 70 7.55 -1.49 8.27
CA LYS A 70 7.32 -2.06 9.60
C LYS A 70 7.20 -0.97 10.66
N GLU A 71 8.05 0.05 10.59
CA GLU A 71 8.00 1.23 11.44
C GLU A 71 6.70 1.99 11.21
N TYR A 72 6.31 2.20 9.96
CA TYR A 72 5.03 2.83 9.62
C TYR A 72 3.84 2.08 10.23
N LEU A 73 3.78 0.75 10.07
CA LEU A 73 2.71 -0.04 10.66
C LEU A 73 2.76 0.05 12.19
N TYR A 74 3.94 -0.04 12.80
CA TYR A 74 4.04 0.06 14.26
C TYR A 74 3.57 1.42 14.82
N GLU A 75 3.88 2.51 14.12
CA GLU A 75 3.50 3.87 14.55
C GLU A 75 2.02 4.19 14.30
N TYR A 76 1.46 3.74 13.18
CA TYR A 76 0.13 4.17 12.72
C TYR A 76 -0.94 3.08 12.79
N CYS A 77 -0.55 1.81 12.81
CA CYS A 77 -1.41 0.62 12.76
C CYS A 77 -1.20 -0.17 14.07
N ASN A 78 -1.98 0.22 15.10
CA ASN A 78 -1.97 -0.37 16.45
C ASN A 78 -1.98 -1.91 16.45
N PHE A 79 -1.63 -2.53 17.58
CA PHE A 79 -1.65 -3.99 17.74
C PHE A 79 -2.93 -4.64 17.17
N GLY A 80 -2.74 -5.48 16.16
CA GLY A 80 -3.82 -6.24 15.51
C GLY A 80 -4.56 -5.52 14.38
N CYS A 81 -4.07 -4.36 13.96
CA CYS A 81 -4.54 -3.69 12.76
C CYS A 81 -4.27 -4.56 11.53
N LYS A 82 -5.30 -4.67 10.67
CA LYS A 82 -5.27 -5.45 9.44
C LYS A 82 -4.72 -4.56 8.32
N TYR A 83 -3.87 -5.10 7.47
CA TYR A 83 -3.27 -4.36 6.36
C TYR A 83 -2.95 -5.28 5.19
N PHE A 84 -2.81 -4.69 4.01
CA PHE A 84 -2.35 -5.37 2.82
C PHE A 84 -1.30 -4.52 2.11
N VAL A 85 -0.49 -5.17 1.30
CA VAL A 85 0.52 -4.51 0.47
C VAL A 85 0.35 -4.99 -0.95
N ILE A 86 0.21 -4.04 -1.87
CA ILE A 86 0.19 -4.29 -3.31
C ILE A 86 1.42 -3.66 -3.96
N LYS A 87 2.04 -4.39 -4.88
CA LYS A 87 3.17 -3.94 -5.69
C LYS A 87 2.71 -3.66 -7.10
N LYS A 88 3.14 -2.53 -7.66
CA LYS A 88 2.92 -2.22 -9.08
C LYS A 88 3.67 -3.22 -9.94
N VAL A 89 2.96 -3.81 -10.90
CA VAL A 89 3.56 -4.65 -11.94
C VAL A 89 4.02 -3.73 -13.06
N VAL A 90 5.32 -3.57 -13.21
CA VAL A 90 5.92 -2.91 -14.37
C VAL A 90 6.06 -3.95 -15.47
N LYS A 91 5.34 -3.75 -16.59
CA LYS A 91 5.51 -4.56 -17.80
C LYS A 91 6.73 -4.12 -18.60
#